data_AF-A0A6J7L517-F1
#
_entry.id   AF-A0A6J7L517-F1
#
_cell.length_a   1.000
_cell.length_b   1.000
_cell.length_c   1.000
_cell.angle_alpha   90.00
_cell.angle_beta   90.00
_cell.angle_gamma   90.00
#
_symmetry.space_group_name_H-M   'P 1'
#
loop_
_entity.id
_entity.type
_entity.pdbx_description
1 polymer ?
#
loop_
_entity_poly.entity_id
_entity_poly.type
_entity_poly.pdbx_seq_one_letter_code
_entity_poly.pdbx_strand_id
1 'polypeptide(L)'
;MNQPLRPGSPPTQNKATRGDVRFLITTALAIVVIGCSIAAILWVVTGRSGDPKGDSKKTTVFSAGEAKALETQIEEGGPVFFADVLAGSKGFWLDSENGKLVALSVNAPGKKDCSVRWRGSIGNYVDCDKVNYKSIQLLRFESNIATTGNEKGLFIVDLRRSLPPIEAPPR
;
A
#
# COMPACT_ATOMS: atom_id res chain seq x y z
N MET A 1 7.20 1.78 -84.08
CA MET A 1 8.08 0.89 -83.28
C MET A 1 7.32 0.56 -81.99
N ASN A 2 6.72 -0.63 -81.90
CA ASN A 2 5.91 -1.03 -80.73
C ASN A 2 6.64 -2.16 -79.98
N GLN A 3 7.06 -1.89 -78.75
CA GLN A 3 7.61 -2.91 -77.84
C GLN A 3 6.46 -3.73 -77.22
N PRO A 4 6.50 -5.07 -77.24
CA PRO A 4 5.53 -5.87 -76.52
C PRO A 4 5.83 -5.88 -75.02
N LEU A 5 4.78 -5.65 -74.22
CA LEU A 5 4.81 -5.76 -72.75
C LEU A 5 5.04 -7.22 -72.34
N ARG A 6 6.00 -7.44 -71.43
CA ARG A 6 6.25 -8.76 -70.82
C ARG A 6 5.10 -9.11 -69.84
N PRO A 7 4.56 -10.34 -69.88
CA PRO A 7 3.57 -10.78 -68.89
C PRO A 7 4.24 -10.91 -67.51
N GLY A 8 3.58 -10.34 -66.49
CA GLY A 8 3.99 -10.46 -65.09
C GLY A 8 3.81 -11.90 -64.59
N SER A 9 4.78 -12.37 -63.80
CA SER A 9 4.76 -13.69 -63.17
C SER A 9 3.56 -13.85 -62.23
N PRO A 10 2.91 -15.03 -62.17
CA PRO A 10 1.85 -15.28 -61.21
C PRO A 10 2.39 -15.27 -59.77
N PRO A 11 1.60 -14.85 -58.76
CA PRO A 11 2.03 -14.89 -57.37
C PRO A 11 2.28 -16.34 -56.94
N THR A 12 3.48 -16.60 -56.44
CA THR A 12 3.84 -17.88 -55.81
C THR A 12 2.98 -18.06 -54.57
N GLN A 13 1.97 -18.92 -54.69
CA GLN A 13 1.18 -19.41 -53.56
C GLN A 13 2.08 -20.35 -52.73
N ASN A 14 2.63 -19.85 -51.64
CA ASN A 14 3.34 -20.69 -50.67
C ASN A 14 2.32 -21.65 -50.05
N LYS A 15 2.31 -22.91 -50.52
CA LYS A 15 1.61 -24.00 -49.83
C LYS A 15 2.34 -24.25 -48.52
N ALA A 16 1.76 -23.80 -47.41
CA ALA A 16 2.24 -24.14 -46.07
C ALA A 16 2.37 -25.67 -45.96
N THR A 17 3.58 -26.16 -45.73
CA THR A 17 3.83 -27.59 -45.62
C THR A 17 3.36 -28.05 -44.24
N ARG A 18 2.85 -29.29 -44.11
CA ARG A 18 2.33 -29.83 -42.83
C ARG A 18 3.36 -29.74 -41.67
N GLY A 19 4.65 -29.65 -41.97
CA GLY A 19 5.72 -29.41 -40.99
C GLY A 19 5.71 -28.01 -40.38
N ASP A 20 5.52 -26.97 -41.20
CA ASP A 20 5.46 -25.58 -40.73
C ASP A 20 4.23 -25.34 -39.84
N VAL A 21 3.11 -25.96 -40.19
CA VAL A 21 1.88 -25.89 -39.40
C VAL A 21 2.08 -26.54 -38.03
N ARG A 22 2.76 -27.69 -37.96
CA ARG A 22 3.08 -28.35 -36.68
C ARG A 22 4.00 -27.50 -35.82
N PHE A 23 5.02 -26.88 -36.42
CA PHE A 23 5.95 -26.01 -35.70
C PHE A 23 5.22 -24.78 -35.13
N LEU A 24 4.40 -24.11 -35.95
CA LEU A 24 3.61 -22.95 -35.52
C LEU A 24 2.65 -23.31 -34.38
N ILE A 25 1.99 -24.48 -34.43
CA ILE A 25 1.10 -24.95 -33.37
C ILE A 25 1.88 -25.22 -32.08
N THR A 26 3.04 -25.88 -32.16
CA THR A 26 3.86 -26.16 -30.96
C THR A 26 4.41 -24.88 -30.33
N THR A 27 4.83 -23.91 -31.14
CA THR A 27 5.31 -22.62 -30.64
C THR A 27 4.19 -21.82 -30.01
N ALA A 28 3.01 -21.78 -30.64
CA ALA A 28 1.84 -21.12 -30.07
C ALA A 28 1.43 -21.73 -28.73
N LEU A 29 1.43 -23.06 -28.63
CA LEU A 29 1.13 -23.77 -27.39
C LEU A 29 2.15 -23.47 -26.28
N ALA A 30 3.45 -23.44 -26.62
CA ALA A 30 4.51 -23.13 -25.66
C ALA A 30 4.36 -21.71 -25.08
N ILE A 31 4.00 -20.72 -25.91
CA ILE A 31 3.76 -19.34 -25.46
C ILE A 31 2.59 -19.28 -24.49
N VAL A 32 1.50 -19.99 -24.79
CA VAL A 32 0.31 -20.04 -23.90
C VAL A 32 0.67 -20.67 -22.55
N VAL A 33 1.43 -21.76 -22.55
CA VAL A 33 1.86 -22.42 -21.30
C VAL A 33 2.70 -21.48 -20.45
N ILE A 34 3.69 -20.80 -21.04
CA ILE A 34 4.54 -19.84 -20.32
C ILE A 34 3.70 -18.69 -19.74
N GLY A 35 2.77 -18.14 -20.53
CA GLY A 35 1.85 -17.09 -20.07
C GLY A 35 1.00 -17.55 -18.89
N CYS A 36 0.42 -18.75 -18.96
CA CYS A 36 -0.34 -19.34 -17.85
C CYS A 36 0.53 -19.59 -16.61
N SER A 37 1.78 -20.02 -16.77
CA SER A 37 2.70 -20.21 -15.66
C SER A 37 2.99 -18.89 -14.94
N ILE A 38 3.26 -17.81 -15.68
CA ILE A 38 3.50 -16.49 -15.09
C ILE A 38 2.24 -15.98 -14.38
N ALA A 39 1.07 -16.12 -15.00
CA ALA A 39 -0.20 -15.74 -14.38
C ALA A 39 -0.47 -16.54 -13.10
N ALA A 40 -0.18 -17.85 -13.09
CA ALA A 40 -0.32 -18.70 -11.92
C ALA A 40 0.66 -18.31 -10.81
N ILE A 41 1.92 -18.02 -11.13
CA ILE A 41 2.91 -17.56 -10.15
C ILE A 41 2.48 -16.22 -9.56
N LEU A 42 2.07 -15.26 -10.41
CA LEU A 42 1.55 -13.98 -9.95
C LEU A 42 0.33 -14.19 -9.06
N TRP A 43 -0.63 -15.03 -9.46
CA TRP A 43 -1.81 -15.33 -8.65
C TRP A 43 -1.47 -16.03 -7.32
N VAL A 44 -0.44 -16.86 -7.25
CA VAL A 44 0.01 -17.47 -5.99
C VAL A 44 0.70 -16.44 -5.09
N VAL A 45 1.46 -15.51 -5.67
CA VAL A 45 2.17 -14.46 -4.93
C VAL A 45 1.22 -13.34 -4.47
N THR A 46 0.28 -12.92 -5.33
CA THR A 46 -0.67 -11.83 -5.06
C THR A 46 -2.00 -12.31 -4.50
N GLY A 47 -2.46 -13.51 -4.88
CA GLY A 47 -3.72 -14.11 -4.39
C GLY A 47 -3.60 -14.74 -3.00
N ARG A 48 -2.42 -14.70 -2.38
CA ARG A 48 -2.26 -14.99 -0.94
C ARG A 48 -2.65 -13.80 -0.05
N SER A 49 -3.01 -12.65 -0.63
CA SER A 49 -3.83 -11.64 0.05
C SER A 49 -5.24 -12.19 0.18
N GLY A 50 -5.49 -12.90 1.29
CA GLY A 50 -6.77 -13.54 1.56
C GLY A 50 -7.92 -12.58 1.35
N ASP A 51 -8.84 -12.95 0.46
CA ASP A 51 -10.16 -12.34 0.37
C ASP A 51 -10.80 -12.35 1.76
N PRO A 52 -11.11 -11.17 2.35
CA PRO A 52 -12.04 -11.13 3.46
C PRO A 52 -13.42 -11.40 2.87
N LYS A 53 -13.80 -12.67 2.82
CA LYS A 53 -15.19 -13.06 2.61
C LYS A 53 -16.03 -12.43 3.73
N GLY A 54 -16.80 -11.41 3.35
CA GLY A 54 -17.98 -10.95 4.08
C GLY A 54 -17.66 -10.18 5.35
N ASP A 55 -17.61 -8.85 5.24
CA ASP A 55 -18.38 -7.95 6.09
C ASP A 55 -18.15 -6.49 5.65
N SER A 56 -19.02 -6.01 4.75
CA SER A 56 -19.10 -4.59 4.37
C SER A 56 -19.70 -3.72 5.49
N LYS A 57 -19.24 -3.89 6.73
CA LYS A 57 -19.57 -3.02 7.88
C LYS A 57 -18.32 -2.30 8.35
N LYS A 58 -18.06 -1.09 7.83
CA LYS A 58 -17.18 -0.06 8.42
C LYS A 58 -16.11 -0.58 9.40
N THR A 59 -15.14 -1.35 8.93
CA THR A 59 -14.01 -1.76 9.76
C THR A 59 -12.95 -0.67 9.65
N THR A 60 -12.98 0.31 10.55
CA THR A 60 -11.93 1.36 10.65
C THR A 60 -10.74 0.87 11.49
N VAL A 61 -10.41 -0.41 11.34
CA VAL A 61 -9.25 -1.03 11.95
C VAL A 61 -8.22 -1.12 10.84
N PHE A 62 -7.10 -0.44 11.02
CA PHE A 62 -6.05 -0.29 10.04
C PHE A 62 -4.83 -1.09 10.48
N SER A 63 -4.33 -1.96 9.60
CA SER A 63 -3.05 -2.66 9.79
C SER A 63 -1.94 -1.83 9.17
N ALA A 64 -1.04 -1.31 10.00
CA ALA A 64 0.05 -0.43 9.56
C ALA A 64 1.30 -1.18 9.06
N GLY A 65 1.32 -2.51 9.19
CA GLY A 65 2.45 -3.36 8.86
C GLY A 65 3.06 -4.05 10.09
N GLU A 66 4.22 -4.71 9.90
CA GLU A 66 4.91 -5.39 11.00
C GLU A 66 5.48 -4.42 12.03
N ALA A 67 5.13 -4.62 13.30
CA ALA A 67 5.50 -3.71 14.38
C ALA A 67 7.02 -3.50 14.49
N LYS A 68 7.81 -4.57 14.41
CA LYS A 68 9.28 -4.47 14.49
C LYS A 68 9.90 -3.63 13.37
N ALA A 69 9.40 -3.80 12.15
CA ALA A 69 9.90 -3.03 11.02
C ALA A 69 9.55 -1.55 11.16
N LEU A 70 8.34 -1.26 11.66
CA LEU A 70 7.89 0.11 11.92
C LEU A 70 8.69 0.77 13.06
N GLU A 71 8.99 0.03 14.13
CA GLU A 71 9.83 0.51 15.24
C GLU A 71 11.21 0.94 14.72
N THR A 72 11.90 0.07 13.98
CA THR A 72 13.20 0.38 13.38
C THR A 72 13.11 1.57 12.42
N GLN A 73 12.08 1.63 11.58
CA GLN A 73 11.88 2.74 10.65
C GLN A 73 11.74 4.09 11.38
N ILE A 74 11.00 4.11 12.49
CA ILE A 74 10.76 5.34 13.26
C ILE A 74 11.99 5.73 14.07
N GLU A 75 12.74 4.77 14.60
CA GLU A 75 14.01 5.04 15.29
C GLU A 75 15.05 5.68 14.34
N GLU A 76 15.09 5.24 13.09
CA GLU A 76 16.04 5.77 12.09
C GLU A 76 15.57 7.07 11.42
N GLY A 77 14.28 7.16 11.09
CA GLY A 77 13.72 8.21 10.22
C GLY A 77 12.75 9.18 10.89
N GLY A 78 12.31 8.89 12.12
CA GLY A 78 11.24 9.61 12.81
C GLY A 78 9.83 9.15 12.42
N PRO A 79 8.80 9.89 12.87
CA PRO A 79 7.40 9.50 12.71
C PRO A 79 6.95 9.35 11.26
N VAL A 80 6.11 8.36 11.00
CA VAL A 80 5.59 8.02 9.67
C VAL A 80 4.12 8.41 9.56
N PHE A 81 3.75 9.08 8.48
CA PHE A 81 2.35 9.43 8.22
C PHE A 81 1.65 8.32 7.42
N PHE A 82 0.50 7.86 7.93
CA PHE A 82 -0.40 6.96 7.22
C PHE A 82 -1.67 7.70 6.81
N ALA A 83 -1.91 7.74 5.50
CA ALA A 83 -3.16 8.26 4.94
C ALA A 83 -4.24 7.18 4.98
N ASP A 84 -5.38 7.47 5.59
CA ASP A 84 -6.56 6.63 5.44
C ASP A 84 -7.25 6.93 4.11
N VAL A 85 -6.98 6.10 3.11
CA VAL A 85 -7.55 6.20 1.76
C VAL A 85 -8.93 5.54 1.65
N LEU A 86 -9.41 4.81 2.67
CA LEU A 86 -10.64 4.02 2.60
C LEU A 86 -11.78 4.56 3.49
N ALA A 87 -11.48 5.21 4.62
CA ALA A 87 -12.48 5.65 5.60
C ALA A 87 -12.66 7.19 5.69
N GLY A 88 -12.28 7.92 4.64
CA GLY A 88 -12.77 9.28 4.40
C GLY A 88 -12.19 10.34 5.33
N SER A 89 -10.86 10.54 5.24
CA SER A 89 -10.10 11.70 5.76
C SER A 89 -9.44 11.60 7.14
N LYS A 90 -9.27 10.40 7.72
CA LYS A 90 -8.60 10.24 9.02
C LYS A 90 -7.22 9.58 8.89
N GLY A 91 -6.23 10.33 8.43
CA GLY A 91 -4.83 9.90 8.57
C GLY A 91 -4.39 9.89 10.04
N PHE A 92 -3.29 9.21 10.32
CA PHE A 92 -2.63 9.23 11.64
C PHE A 92 -1.11 9.29 11.47
N TRP A 93 -0.44 9.85 12.47
CA TRP A 93 1.01 9.74 12.62
C TRP A 93 1.32 8.49 13.43
N LEU A 94 2.23 7.66 12.93
CA LEU A 94 2.82 6.57 13.68
C LEU A 94 4.14 7.05 14.26
N ASP A 95 4.27 6.95 15.58
CA ASP A 95 5.42 7.42 16.34
C ASP A 95 5.85 6.36 17.37
N SER A 96 6.99 6.56 18.01
CA SER A 96 7.51 5.72 19.09
C SER A 96 7.63 6.54 20.37
N GLU A 97 7.00 6.07 21.44
CA GLU A 97 7.13 6.63 22.78
C GLU A 97 7.64 5.58 23.74
N ASN A 98 8.82 5.81 24.33
CA ASN A 98 9.47 4.87 25.24
C ASN A 98 9.60 3.45 24.64
N GLY A 99 9.93 3.36 23.34
CA GLY A 99 10.07 2.09 22.62
C GLY A 99 8.75 1.38 22.35
N LYS A 100 7.63 2.10 22.34
CA LYS A 100 6.31 1.57 21.98
C LYS A 100 5.70 2.38 20.86
N LEU A 101 5.21 1.68 19.85
CA LEU A 101 4.45 2.28 18.77
C LEU A 101 3.16 2.91 19.29
N VAL A 102 2.88 4.13 18.83
CA VAL A 102 1.67 4.88 19.13
C VAL A 102 1.10 5.49 17.85
N ALA A 103 -0.23 5.47 17.73
CA ALA A 103 -0.94 6.13 16.65
C ALA A 103 -1.51 7.48 17.15
N LEU A 104 -1.08 8.57 16.54
CA LEU A 104 -1.39 9.94 16.92
C LEU A 104 -2.29 10.61 15.88
N SER A 105 -3.19 11.47 16.34
CA SER A 105 -4.04 12.30 15.51
C SER A 105 -3.21 13.26 14.66
N VAL A 106 -3.60 13.38 13.39
CA VAL A 106 -3.04 14.38 12.48
C VAL A 106 -3.54 15.78 12.77
N ASN A 107 -4.64 15.92 13.52
CA ASN A 107 -5.23 17.21 13.85
C ASN A 107 -4.70 17.74 15.17
N ALA A 108 -4.43 19.04 15.21
CA ALA A 108 -4.04 19.73 16.43
C ALA A 108 -5.17 19.61 17.48
N PRO A 109 -4.82 19.47 18.77
CA PRO A 109 -5.81 19.37 19.84
C PRO A 109 -6.85 20.50 19.79
N GLY A 110 -8.13 20.14 19.72
CA GLY A 110 -9.24 21.11 19.66
C GLY A 110 -9.49 21.76 18.29
N LYS A 111 -8.69 21.50 17.26
CA LYS A 111 -8.83 22.08 15.91
C LYS A 111 -9.09 20.98 14.88
N LYS A 112 -10.22 21.03 14.17
CA LYS A 112 -10.56 20.01 13.15
C LYS A 112 -9.92 20.27 11.79
N ASP A 113 -9.73 21.55 11.45
CA ASP A 113 -9.23 21.98 10.14
C ASP A 113 -7.75 22.39 10.17
N CYS A 114 -7.04 22.02 11.24
CA CYS A 114 -5.62 22.28 11.36
C CYS A 114 -4.85 21.00 11.67
N SER A 115 -4.04 20.57 10.71
CA SER A 115 -3.22 19.38 10.85
C SER A 115 -1.81 19.73 11.35
N VAL A 116 -1.29 18.91 12.25
CA VAL A 116 0.09 18.96 12.70
C VAL A 116 1.00 18.21 11.74
N ARG A 117 2.21 18.75 11.55
CA ARG A 117 3.27 18.12 10.75
C ARG A 117 4.50 17.87 11.59
N TRP A 118 5.10 16.71 11.46
CA TRP A 118 6.40 16.44 12.06
C TRP A 118 7.48 17.36 11.47
N ARG A 119 8.30 17.96 12.35
CA ARG A 119 9.52 18.69 11.98
C ARG A 119 10.74 18.05 12.64
N GLY A 120 11.43 17.20 11.87
CA GLY A 120 12.61 16.47 12.33
C GLY A 120 13.74 17.36 12.86
N SER A 121 13.90 18.58 12.33
CA SER A 121 14.94 19.52 12.79
C SER A 121 14.79 19.98 14.24
N ILE A 122 13.57 19.91 14.80
CA ILE A 122 13.27 20.33 16.18
C ILE A 122 12.61 19.22 17.00
N GLY A 123 12.45 18.03 16.43
CA GLY A 123 11.86 16.87 17.10
C GLY A 123 10.43 17.09 17.61
N ASN A 124 9.62 17.91 16.93
CA ASN A 124 8.26 18.26 17.37
C ASN A 124 7.25 18.27 16.22
N TYR A 125 5.98 18.14 16.59
CA TYR A 125 4.84 18.35 15.71
C TYR A 125 4.47 19.84 15.70
N VAL A 126 4.26 20.41 14.53
CA VAL A 126 3.95 21.85 14.38
C VAL A 126 2.63 22.03 13.68
N ASP A 127 1.75 22.82 14.27
CA ASP A 127 0.44 23.16 13.69
C ASP A 127 0.51 24.35 12.72
N CYS A 128 -0.65 24.73 12.19
CA CYS A 128 -0.84 25.84 11.26
C CYS A 128 -0.46 27.20 11.86
N ASP A 129 -0.60 27.35 13.18
CA ASP A 129 -0.28 28.56 13.92
C ASP A 129 1.16 28.57 14.46
N LYS A 130 1.97 27.59 14.04
CA LYS A 130 3.37 27.39 14.46
C LYS A 130 3.52 27.01 15.94
N VAL A 131 2.47 26.48 16.57
CA VAL A 131 2.54 25.92 17.91
C VAL A 131 3.22 24.55 17.84
N ASN A 132 4.16 24.32 18.75
CA ASN A 132 4.90 23.07 18.85
C ASN A 132 4.22 22.13 19.85
N TYR A 133 4.02 20.89 19.43
CA TYR A 133 3.44 19.81 20.21
C TYR A 133 4.44 18.66 20.32
N LYS A 134 4.55 18.09 21.51
CA LYS A 134 5.15 16.77 21.71
C LYS A 134 4.14 15.68 21.33
N SER A 135 4.62 14.49 21.01
CA SER A 135 3.78 13.31 20.76
C SER A 135 2.77 13.05 21.90
N ILE A 136 3.22 13.21 23.15
CA ILE A 136 2.40 13.03 24.36
C ILE A 136 1.26 14.03 24.53
N GLN A 137 1.28 15.14 23.80
CA GLN A 137 0.27 16.20 23.82
C GLN A 137 -0.76 16.06 22.70
N LEU A 138 -0.57 15.10 21.79
CA LEU A 138 -1.51 14.80 20.72
C LEU A 138 -2.53 13.76 21.16
N LEU A 139 -3.74 13.87 20.57
CA LEU A 139 -4.78 12.87 20.72
C LEU A 139 -4.32 11.56 20.09
N ARG A 140 -4.72 10.43 20.69
CA ARG A 140 -4.25 9.09 20.28
C ARG A 140 -5.40 8.28 19.72
N PHE A 141 -5.06 7.28 18.91
CA PHE A 141 -5.97 6.20 18.57
C PHE A 141 -5.65 4.96 19.39
N GLU A 142 -6.68 4.16 19.68
CA GLU A 142 -6.47 2.85 20.29
C GLU A 142 -5.68 1.98 19.31
N SER A 143 -4.61 1.34 19.78
CA SER A 143 -3.74 0.52 18.94
C SER A 143 -3.13 -0.64 19.72
N ASN A 144 -2.88 -1.75 19.04
CA ASN A 144 -2.26 -2.94 19.63
C ASN A 144 -1.42 -3.70 18.59
N ILE A 145 -0.48 -4.51 19.07
CA ILE A 145 0.20 -5.50 18.23
C ILE A 145 -0.63 -6.78 18.30
N ALA A 146 -1.01 -7.33 17.15
CA ALA A 146 -1.72 -8.59 17.10
C ALA A 146 -0.81 -9.73 17.58
N THR A 147 -1.29 -10.55 18.51
CA THR A 147 -0.48 -11.60 19.16
C THR A 147 -0.78 -13.00 18.62
N THR A 148 -1.88 -13.17 17.89
CA THR A 148 -2.40 -14.44 17.40
C THR A 148 -2.95 -14.31 15.97
N GLY A 149 -3.20 -15.45 15.32
CA GLY A 149 -3.77 -15.49 13.97
C GLY A 149 -2.81 -15.08 12.86
N ASN A 150 -3.36 -14.88 11.66
CA ASN A 150 -2.60 -14.51 10.46
C ASN A 150 -2.03 -13.09 10.52
N GLU A 151 -2.54 -12.25 11.42
CA GLU A 151 -2.10 -10.87 11.61
C GLU A 151 -1.04 -10.74 12.72
N LYS A 152 -0.57 -11.86 13.28
CA LYS A 152 0.40 -11.85 14.38
C LYS A 152 1.64 -11.02 14.02
N GLY A 153 2.01 -10.10 14.90
CA GLY A 153 3.14 -9.19 14.73
C GLY A 153 2.79 -7.89 14.00
N LEU A 154 1.58 -7.77 13.45
CA LEU A 154 1.13 -6.54 12.82
C LEU A 154 0.70 -5.50 13.86
N PHE A 155 1.01 -4.24 13.60
CA PHE A 155 0.51 -3.12 14.36
C PHE A 155 -0.86 -2.70 13.84
N ILE A 156 -1.85 -2.77 14.72
CA ILE A 156 -3.26 -2.57 14.42
C ILE A 156 -3.74 -1.30 15.11
N VAL A 157 -4.45 -0.43 14.38
CA VAL A 157 -4.96 0.86 14.86
C VAL A 157 -6.47 0.94 14.65
N ASP A 158 -7.23 1.29 15.69
CA ASP A 158 -8.67 1.55 15.58
C ASP A 158 -8.98 3.06 15.54
N LEU A 159 -9.30 3.57 14.34
CA LEU A 159 -9.58 4.98 14.10
C LEU A 159 -10.98 5.43 14.58
N ARG A 160 -11.82 4.52 15.10
CA ARG A 160 -13.08 4.88 15.77
C ARG A 160 -12.86 5.40 17.17
N ARG A 161 -11.78 4.97 17.84
CA ARG A 161 -11.59 5.19 19.27
C ARG A 161 -10.41 6.09 19.51
N SER A 162 -10.72 7.32 19.92
CA SER A 162 -9.73 8.30 20.34
C SER A 162 -9.52 8.23 21.85
N LEU A 163 -8.25 8.22 22.26
CA LEU A 163 -7.82 8.36 23.64
C LEU A 163 -7.31 9.80 23.86
N PRO A 164 -7.53 10.38 25.06
CA PRO A 164 -7.02 11.71 25.36
C PRO A 164 -5.49 11.74 25.31
N PRO A 165 -4.89 12.93 25.08
CA PRO A 165 -3.46 13.14 25.28
C PRO A 165 -3.02 12.74 26.70
N ILE A 166 -1.77 12.34 26.86
CA ILE A 166 -1.19 12.04 28.18
C ILE A 166 -0.93 13.37 28.91
N GLU A 167 -0.44 14.37 28.19
CA GLU A 167 -0.18 15.70 28.73
C GLU A 167 -1.11 16.73 28.07
N ALA A 168 -1.47 17.76 28.82
CA ALA A 168 -2.25 18.87 28.29
C ALA A 168 -1.49 19.57 27.14
N PRO A 169 -2.21 20.00 26.09
CA PRO A 169 -1.59 20.77 25.02
C PRO A 169 -1.09 22.13 25.54
N PRO A 170 -0.08 22.72 24.88
CA PRO A 170 0.33 24.10 25.14
C PRO A 170 -0.87 25.04 24.97
N ARG A 171 -0.92 26.08 25.82
CA ARG A 171 -1.95 27.13 25.77
C ARG A 171 -1.69 28.11 24.63
#